data_AF-A0A6P7FHN7-F1
#
_entry.id   AF-A0A6P7FHN7-F1
#
_cell.length_a   1.000
_cell.length_b   1.000
_cell.length_c   1.000
_cell.angle_alpha   90.00
_cell.angle_beta   90.00
_cell.angle_gamma   90.00
#
_symmetry.space_group_name_H-M   'P 1'
#
loop_
_entity.id
_entity.type
_entity.pdbx_description
1 polymer ?
#
loop_
_entity_poly.entity_id
_entity_poly.type
_entity_poly.pdbx_seq_one_letter_code
_entity_poly.pdbx_strand_id
1 'polypeptide(L)'
;MASNETLEAFEKSLISKFECPVCLKFMQPPIRLCISGHIFCTHCFENIESCALCRAEKSPYRCIVLEQIHASLSFPCKYVDEGCIFSGKSDLLTIHEEYCGLSTVDCPLRYNNCIWTGFRSGMAEHCRADHTENIFFENEPKLKVANFNLRAGIEESILLCIHDTLFRGYWDLNEESGLMRFAVYYLGEPSCDKTFYFKITMFCTDTNEEVISMTGPCYPLKNDSFDNRFIGKKYLSTNFDMIKNLYNTNGDFNYSVGIIERNVVLPQIIETENKTENENEENENENRNENENRNENENENEENENEENENENRNEIENDSDIE
;
A
#
# COMPACT_ATOMS: atom_id res chain seq x y z
N MET A 1 19.33 40.05 14.21
CA MET A 1 18.21 40.44 13.33
C MET A 1 18.69 40.50 11.88
N ALA A 2 19.66 41.35 11.52
CA ALA A 2 20.21 41.40 10.16
C ALA A 2 20.80 40.07 9.63
N SER A 3 21.35 39.20 10.49
CA SER A 3 21.90 37.89 10.10
C SER A 3 20.85 36.86 9.67
N ASN A 4 19.63 36.93 10.22
CA ASN A 4 18.56 35.97 9.90
C ASN A 4 17.86 36.37 8.61
N GLU A 5 17.66 37.67 8.37
CA GLU A 5 17.09 38.18 7.11
C GLU A 5 17.98 37.82 5.91
N THR A 6 19.31 37.87 6.07
CA THR A 6 20.24 37.45 5.01
C THR A 6 20.20 35.95 4.73
N LEU A 7 19.95 35.12 5.77
CA LEU A 7 19.86 33.67 5.61
C LEU A 7 18.55 33.28 4.90
N GLU A 8 17.42 33.85 5.32
CA GLU A 8 16.12 33.62 4.69
C GLU A 8 16.10 34.05 3.22
N ALA A 9 16.72 35.19 2.90
CA ALA A 9 16.86 35.65 1.52
C ALA A 9 17.71 34.68 0.67
N PHE A 10 18.79 34.15 1.24
CA PHE A 10 19.62 33.15 0.58
C PHE A 10 18.86 31.83 0.36
N GLU A 11 18.15 31.33 1.36
CA GLU A 11 17.34 30.10 1.25
C GLU A 11 16.27 30.24 0.18
N LYS A 12 15.54 31.36 0.15
CA LYS A 12 14.55 31.64 -0.91
C LYS A 12 15.20 31.66 -2.30
N SER A 13 16.35 32.32 -2.44
CA SER A 13 17.10 32.35 -3.70
C SER A 13 17.63 30.96 -4.11
N LEU A 14 17.89 30.08 -3.15
CA LEU A 14 18.35 28.72 -3.42
C LEU A 14 17.18 27.83 -3.82
N ILE A 15 16.05 27.90 -3.11
CA ILE A 15 14.81 27.19 -3.41
C ILE A 15 14.33 27.52 -4.83
N SER A 16 14.41 28.78 -5.25
CA SER A 16 14.03 29.17 -6.63
C SER A 16 14.90 28.53 -7.72
N LYS A 17 16.08 27.95 -7.39
CA LYS A 17 16.90 27.19 -8.35
C LYS A 17 16.41 25.76 -8.54
N PHE A 18 15.49 25.30 -7.70
CA PHE A 18 14.82 24.00 -7.85
C PHE A 18 13.54 24.09 -8.68
N GLU A 19 13.24 25.22 -9.30
CA GLU A 19 12.11 25.33 -10.21
C GLU A 19 12.41 24.62 -11.54
N CYS A 20 11.52 23.74 -11.98
CA CYS A 20 11.69 23.06 -13.26
C CYS A 20 11.46 24.05 -14.42
N PRO A 21 12.39 24.15 -15.38
CA PRO A 21 12.27 25.12 -16.49
C PRO A 21 11.12 24.82 -17.47
N VAL A 22 10.43 23.69 -17.32
CA VAL A 22 9.34 23.26 -18.21
C VAL A 22 7.97 23.52 -17.57
N CYS A 23 7.73 22.99 -16.36
CA CYS A 23 6.43 23.15 -15.69
C CYS A 23 6.38 24.27 -14.65
N LEU A 24 7.52 24.93 -14.37
CA LEU A 24 7.66 25.99 -13.38
C LEU A 24 7.29 25.58 -11.94
N LYS A 25 7.21 24.27 -11.68
CA LYS A 25 7.00 23.71 -10.33
C LYS A 25 8.34 23.35 -9.70
N PHE A 26 8.40 23.38 -8.38
CA PHE A 26 9.57 22.89 -7.64
C PHE A 26 9.80 21.40 -7.90
N MET A 27 11.03 21.05 -8.27
CA MET A 27 11.44 19.68 -8.58
C MET A 27 11.56 18.87 -7.31
N GLN A 28 10.82 17.77 -7.24
CA GLN A 28 11.02 16.73 -6.24
C GLN A 28 12.03 15.69 -6.74
N PRO A 29 12.85 15.08 -5.85
CA PRO A 29 13.64 13.90 -6.19
C PRO A 29 12.77 12.78 -6.81
N PRO A 30 13.26 12.05 -7.83
CA PRO A 30 14.57 12.21 -8.48
C PRO A 30 14.69 13.47 -9.36
N ILE A 31 15.83 14.16 -9.26
CA ILE A 31 16.16 15.33 -10.08
C ILE A 31 16.96 14.86 -11.29
N ARG A 32 16.35 14.95 -12.47
CA ARG A 32 16.94 14.48 -13.74
C ARG A 32 17.78 15.57 -14.38
N LEU A 33 18.76 15.17 -15.20
CA LEU A 33 19.64 16.11 -15.89
C LEU A 33 19.92 15.71 -17.33
N CYS A 34 20.26 16.68 -18.18
CA CYS A 34 20.90 16.38 -19.47
C CYS A 34 22.41 16.15 -19.29
N ILE A 35 23.10 15.68 -20.35
CA ILE A 35 24.56 15.49 -20.33
C ILE A 35 25.36 16.78 -20.07
N SER A 36 24.74 17.95 -20.28
CA SER A 36 25.33 19.26 -19.99
C SER A 36 25.00 19.81 -18.59
N GLY A 37 24.23 19.07 -17.77
CA GLY A 37 23.94 19.45 -16.38
C GLY A 37 22.68 20.31 -16.14
N HIS A 38 21.87 20.60 -17.16
CA HIS A 38 20.56 21.24 -16.93
C HIS A 38 19.59 20.28 -16.25
N ILE A 39 18.86 20.77 -15.25
CA ILE A 39 18.03 19.97 -14.33
C ILE A 39 16.53 20.07 -14.62
N PHE A 40 15.81 18.99 -14.37
CA PHE A 40 14.38 18.82 -14.65
C PHE A 40 13.71 17.94 -13.58
N CYS A 41 12.40 18.12 -13.36
CA CYS A 41 11.62 17.12 -12.64
C CYS A 41 11.49 15.86 -13.51
N THR A 42 11.25 14.71 -12.88
CA THR A 42 11.13 13.43 -13.57
C THR A 42 10.06 13.45 -14.68
N HIS A 43 8.86 13.95 -14.38
CA HIS A 43 7.76 14.01 -15.34
C HIS A 43 8.10 14.81 -16.61
N CYS A 44 8.63 16.04 -16.47
CA CYS A 44 9.00 16.84 -17.64
C CYS A 44 10.19 16.24 -18.39
N PHE A 45 11.15 15.65 -17.68
CA PHE A 45 12.29 14.99 -18.30
C PHE A 45 11.87 13.81 -19.17
N GLU A 46 10.89 13.01 -18.73
CA GLU A 46 10.38 11.87 -19.50
C GLU A 46 9.66 12.30 -20.78
N ASN A 47 8.93 13.41 -20.73
CA ASN A 47 8.12 13.92 -21.84
C ASN A 47 8.88 14.79 -22.86
N ILE A 48 10.17 15.03 -22.67
CA ILE A 48 11.03 15.70 -23.66
C ILE A 48 11.97 14.70 -24.34
N GLU A 49 12.23 14.90 -25.63
CA GLU A 49 13.17 14.08 -26.41
C GLU A 49 14.64 14.46 -26.13
N SER A 50 14.90 15.76 -25.96
CA SER A 50 16.22 16.33 -25.66
C SER A 50 16.08 17.49 -24.68
N CYS A 51 17.20 17.96 -24.12
CA CYS A 51 17.21 19.06 -23.17
C CYS A 51 16.50 20.31 -23.72
N ALA A 52 15.48 20.79 -23.00
CA ALA A 52 14.72 21.98 -23.42
C ALA A 52 15.55 23.27 -23.46
N LEU A 53 16.68 23.31 -22.74
CA LEU A 53 17.53 24.50 -22.62
C LEU A 53 18.71 24.50 -23.61
N CYS A 54 19.39 23.36 -23.80
CA CYS A 54 20.58 23.28 -24.64
C CYS A 54 20.51 22.28 -25.79
N ARG A 55 19.38 21.57 -25.97
CA ARG A 55 19.18 20.52 -26.98
C ARG A 55 20.12 19.31 -26.88
N ALA A 56 20.95 19.23 -25.83
CA ALA A 56 21.80 18.07 -25.57
C ALA A 56 20.98 16.83 -25.15
N GLU A 57 21.63 15.66 -25.26
CA GLU A 57 21.03 14.38 -24.90
C GLU A 57 20.66 14.28 -23.41
N LYS A 58 19.69 13.42 -23.14
CA LYS A 58 19.23 13.08 -21.79
C LYS A 58 20.28 12.24 -21.10
N SER A 59 20.67 12.61 -19.87
CA SER A 59 21.51 11.75 -19.05
C SER A 59 20.67 10.58 -18.51
N PRO A 60 21.23 9.35 -18.43
CA PRO A 60 20.58 8.27 -17.70
C PRO A 60 20.65 8.47 -16.18
N TYR A 61 21.49 9.38 -15.70
CA TYR A 61 21.74 9.61 -14.28
C TYR A 61 20.80 10.66 -13.67
N ARG A 62 20.78 10.70 -12.33
CA ARG A 62 20.10 11.73 -11.51
C ARG A 62 21.13 12.56 -10.75
N CYS A 63 20.76 13.77 -10.34
CA CYS A 63 21.64 14.68 -9.62
C CYS A 63 21.55 14.46 -8.09
N ILE A 64 22.29 13.47 -7.59
CA ILE A 64 22.26 13.09 -6.15
C ILE A 64 22.60 14.28 -5.23
N VAL A 65 23.55 15.13 -5.61
CA VAL A 65 23.94 16.30 -4.81
C VAL A 65 22.79 17.29 -4.63
N LEU A 66 22.02 17.57 -5.69
CA LEU A 66 20.86 18.44 -5.58
C LEU A 66 19.75 17.79 -4.75
N GLU A 67 19.58 16.47 -4.82
CA GLU A 67 18.62 15.75 -3.98
C GLU A 67 19.00 15.81 -2.49
N GLN A 68 20.30 15.74 -2.17
CA GLN A 68 20.80 15.94 -0.80
C GLN A 68 20.57 17.37 -0.30
N ILE A 69 20.82 18.38 -1.16
CA ILE A 69 20.53 19.77 -0.81
C ILE A 69 19.03 19.95 -0.60
N HIS A 70 18.20 19.40 -1.51
CA HIS A 70 16.74 19.43 -1.40
C HIS A 70 16.26 18.89 -0.05
N ALA A 71 16.80 17.75 0.41
CA ALA A 71 16.43 17.16 1.70
C ALA A 71 16.72 18.07 2.91
N SER A 72 17.64 19.03 2.80
CA SER A 72 17.96 19.96 3.89
C SER A 72 17.07 21.22 3.91
N LEU A 73 16.42 21.53 2.80
CA LEU A 73 15.58 22.72 2.60
C LEU A 73 14.09 22.42 2.81
N SER A 74 13.33 23.46 3.15
CA SER A 74 11.86 23.41 3.20
C SER A 74 11.28 24.00 1.93
N PHE A 75 10.46 23.25 1.21
CA PHE A 75 9.81 23.68 -0.02
C PHE A 75 8.33 23.94 0.21
N PRO A 76 7.74 24.92 -0.51
CA PRO A 76 6.30 25.11 -0.52
C PRO A 76 5.62 23.97 -1.29
N CYS A 77 4.36 23.71 -0.94
CA CYS A 77 3.49 22.78 -1.66
C CYS A 77 3.37 23.17 -3.15
N LYS A 78 3.34 22.17 -4.05
CA LYS A 78 3.09 22.38 -5.49
C LYS A 78 1.77 23.09 -5.83
N TYR A 79 0.85 23.19 -4.87
CA TYR A 79 -0.41 23.92 -4.99
C TYR A 79 -0.34 25.31 -4.34
N VAL A 80 0.86 25.87 -4.15
CA VAL A 80 1.07 27.23 -3.61
C VAL A 80 0.36 28.29 -4.45
N ASP A 81 0.32 28.13 -5.78
CA ASP A 81 -0.37 29.04 -6.70
C ASP A 81 -1.90 29.02 -6.52
N GLU A 82 -2.45 27.89 -6.05
CA GLU A 82 -3.86 27.74 -5.69
C GLU A 82 -4.16 28.28 -4.27
N GLY A 83 -3.13 28.72 -3.53
CA GLY A 83 -3.25 29.28 -2.18
C GLY A 83 -2.85 28.35 -1.05
N CYS A 84 -2.19 27.21 -1.33
CA CYS A 84 -1.66 26.36 -0.26
C CYS A 84 -0.56 27.09 0.52
N ILE A 85 -0.71 27.18 1.85
CA ILE A 85 0.27 27.83 2.73
C ILE A 85 1.29 26.84 3.35
N PHE A 86 1.16 25.54 3.05
CA PHE A 86 2.04 24.53 3.62
C PHE A 86 3.45 24.62 3.02
N SER A 87 4.46 24.49 3.88
CA SER A 87 5.86 24.32 3.48
C SER A 87 6.51 23.30 4.40
N GLY A 88 7.30 22.39 3.82
CA GLY A 88 7.88 21.27 4.56
C GLY A 88 9.08 20.66 3.86
N LYS A 89 9.74 19.72 4.54
CA LYS A 89 10.89 18.98 4.01
C LYS A 89 10.43 17.63 3.45
N SER A 90 11.08 17.19 2.37
CA SER A 90 11.03 15.84 1.79
C SER A 90 9.71 15.10 2.03
N ASP A 91 9.67 14.19 3.00
CA ASP A 91 8.61 13.23 3.20
C ASP A 91 7.32 13.90 3.70
N LEU A 92 7.43 14.90 4.58
CA LEU A 92 6.28 15.66 5.07
C LEU A 92 5.62 16.44 3.92
N LEU A 93 6.42 17.01 3.02
CA LEU A 93 5.91 17.67 1.83
C LEU A 93 5.24 16.70 0.88
N THR A 94 5.84 15.53 0.67
CA THR A 94 5.30 14.49 -0.21
C THR A 94 3.94 13.99 0.30
N ILE A 95 3.85 13.68 1.59
CA ILE A 95 2.59 13.29 2.24
C ILE A 95 1.56 14.41 2.11
N HIS A 96 1.93 15.65 2.45
CA HIS A 96 1.02 16.78 2.32
C HIS A 96 0.50 16.94 0.89
N GLU A 97 1.36 16.89 -0.12
CA GLU A 97 0.94 17.06 -1.52
C GLU A 97 0.03 15.94 -2.05
N GLU A 98 0.11 14.74 -1.47
CA GLU A 98 -0.78 13.60 -1.77
C GLU A 98 -2.20 13.86 -1.25
N TYR A 99 -2.32 14.51 -0.08
CA TYR A 99 -3.59 14.75 0.61
C TYR A 99 -4.02 16.22 0.67
N CYS A 100 -3.32 17.10 -0.05
CA CYS A 100 -3.57 18.54 -0.01
C CYS A 100 -5.02 18.84 -0.34
N GLY A 101 -5.68 19.70 0.45
CA GLY A 101 -7.07 20.10 0.21
C GLY A 101 -7.31 20.78 -1.14
N LEU A 102 -6.25 21.29 -1.76
CA LEU A 102 -6.24 21.93 -3.09
C LEU A 102 -5.82 20.95 -4.21
N SER A 103 -5.55 19.68 -3.88
CA SER A 103 -5.36 18.65 -4.90
C SER A 103 -6.69 18.36 -5.61
N THR A 104 -6.63 18.22 -6.93
CA THR A 104 -7.78 17.80 -7.74
C THR A 104 -7.95 16.28 -7.64
N VAL A 105 -9.17 15.84 -7.35
CA VAL A 105 -9.54 14.43 -7.19
C VAL A 105 -10.89 14.15 -7.86
N ASP A 106 -11.08 12.91 -8.28
CA ASP A 106 -12.36 12.42 -8.80
C ASP A 106 -13.27 11.96 -7.67
N CYS A 107 -14.59 12.07 -7.88
CA CYS A 107 -15.56 11.59 -6.92
C CYS A 107 -15.38 10.07 -6.63
N PRO A 108 -15.33 9.65 -5.36
CA PRO A 108 -15.36 8.25 -4.93
C PRO A 108 -16.49 7.43 -5.59
N LEU A 109 -17.63 8.06 -5.87
CA LEU A 109 -18.80 7.44 -6.49
C LEU A 109 -18.77 7.49 -8.03
N ARG A 110 -17.60 7.62 -8.65
CA ARG A 110 -17.47 7.62 -10.12
C ARG A 110 -18.05 6.37 -10.77
N TYR A 111 -17.99 5.22 -10.10
CA TYR A 111 -18.61 3.97 -10.56
C TYR A 111 -20.15 4.06 -10.67
N ASN A 112 -20.77 4.95 -9.89
CA ASN A 112 -22.21 5.27 -9.96
C ASN A 112 -22.50 6.43 -10.93
N ASN A 113 -21.71 6.57 -12.00
CA ASN A 113 -21.83 7.59 -13.04
C ASN A 113 -21.65 9.04 -12.56
N CYS A 114 -21.00 9.26 -11.40
CA CYS A 114 -20.60 10.60 -11.02
C CYS A 114 -19.45 11.11 -11.91
N ILE A 115 -19.58 12.31 -12.47
CA ILE A 115 -18.56 12.96 -13.32
C ILE A 115 -17.81 14.10 -12.61
N TRP A 116 -18.05 14.29 -11.31
CA TRP A 116 -17.43 15.37 -10.58
C TRP A 116 -15.93 15.13 -10.39
N THR A 117 -15.17 16.17 -10.70
CA THR A 117 -13.73 16.29 -10.47
C THR A 117 -13.50 17.69 -9.91
N GLY A 118 -12.81 17.79 -8.79
CA GLY A 118 -12.63 19.08 -8.10
C GLY A 118 -11.62 19.01 -6.98
N PHE A 119 -11.48 20.10 -6.22
CA PHE A 119 -10.58 20.13 -5.07
C PHE A 119 -11.03 19.17 -3.98
N ARG A 120 -10.08 18.44 -3.38
CA ARG A 120 -10.34 17.48 -2.29
C ARG A 120 -11.13 18.10 -1.14
N SER A 121 -10.86 19.35 -0.79
CA SER A 121 -11.61 20.10 0.22
C SER A 121 -13.10 20.27 -0.09
N GLY A 122 -13.49 20.34 -1.37
CA GLY A 122 -14.87 20.42 -1.81
C GLY A 122 -15.59 19.07 -1.92
N MET A 123 -14.88 17.94 -1.72
CA MET A 123 -15.44 16.59 -1.92
C MET A 123 -16.62 16.31 -1.00
N ALA A 124 -16.49 16.63 0.29
CA ALA A 124 -17.55 16.36 1.27
C ALA A 124 -18.82 17.14 0.97
N GLU A 125 -18.70 18.37 0.48
CA GLU A 125 -19.83 19.22 0.08
C GLU A 125 -20.50 18.68 -1.19
N HIS A 126 -19.72 18.33 -2.21
CA HIS A 126 -20.24 17.68 -3.42
C HIS A 126 -21.04 16.41 -3.08
N CYS A 127 -20.46 15.52 -2.27
CA CYS A 127 -21.15 14.29 -1.88
C CYS A 127 -22.45 14.56 -1.12
N ARG A 128 -22.50 15.63 -0.32
CA ARG A 128 -23.71 16.02 0.41
C ARG A 128 -24.82 16.50 -0.51
N ALA A 129 -24.48 17.22 -1.57
CA ALA A 129 -25.45 17.78 -2.51
C ALA A 129 -25.96 16.74 -3.51
N ASP A 130 -25.06 15.91 -4.03
CA ASP A 130 -25.33 15.10 -5.23
C ASP A 130 -25.51 13.60 -4.95
N HIS A 131 -25.15 13.09 -3.76
CA HIS A 131 -25.13 11.65 -3.45
C HIS A 131 -25.94 11.25 -2.21
N THR A 132 -27.09 11.88 -1.96
CA THR A 132 -27.88 11.73 -0.72
C THR A 132 -28.27 10.29 -0.34
N GLU A 133 -28.30 9.36 -1.29
CA GLU A 133 -28.64 7.95 -1.06
C GLU A 133 -27.42 7.04 -0.84
N ASN A 134 -26.22 7.51 -1.18
CA ASN A 134 -24.99 6.70 -1.21
C ASN A 134 -23.95 7.12 -0.16
N ILE A 135 -24.16 8.25 0.52
CA ILE A 135 -23.29 8.74 1.59
C ILE A 135 -24.07 8.99 2.88
N PHE A 136 -23.48 8.61 4.01
CA PHE A 136 -24.02 8.81 5.34
C PHE A 136 -23.22 9.85 6.11
N PHE A 137 -23.90 10.82 6.72
CA PHE A 137 -23.28 11.87 7.55
C PHE A 137 -23.53 11.68 9.05
N GLU A 138 -24.43 10.77 9.40
CA GLU A 138 -24.66 10.35 10.78
C GLU A 138 -23.62 9.31 11.20
N ASN A 139 -23.23 9.32 12.47
CA ASN A 139 -22.41 8.24 13.01
C ASN A 139 -23.30 7.02 13.29
N GLU A 140 -22.81 5.83 12.95
CA GLU A 140 -23.56 4.56 13.08
C GLU A 140 -24.90 4.51 12.31
N PRO A 141 -24.95 4.83 11.00
CA PRO A 141 -26.17 4.69 10.21
C PRO A 141 -26.67 3.26 10.25
N LYS A 142 -27.97 3.08 10.43
CA LYS A 142 -28.63 1.77 10.31
C LYS A 142 -28.97 1.49 8.85
N LEU A 143 -28.41 0.43 8.32
CA LEU A 143 -28.45 0.02 6.93
C LEU A 143 -29.20 -1.30 6.80
N LYS A 144 -29.84 -1.49 5.65
CA LYS A 144 -30.63 -2.67 5.33
C LYS A 144 -30.24 -3.20 3.96
N VAL A 145 -29.89 -4.48 3.90
CA VAL A 145 -29.72 -5.24 2.66
C VAL A 145 -31.02 -5.98 2.39
N ALA A 146 -31.69 -5.65 1.29
CA ALA A 146 -32.89 -6.35 0.87
C ALA A 146 -32.54 -7.64 0.15
N ASN A 147 -33.36 -8.69 0.32
CA ASN A 147 -33.19 -9.99 -0.35
C ASN A 147 -31.78 -10.59 -0.19
N PHE A 148 -31.20 -10.45 1.00
CA PHE A 148 -29.97 -11.11 1.40
C PHE A 148 -30.09 -12.61 1.12
N ASN A 149 -29.41 -13.08 0.07
CA ASN A 149 -29.50 -14.44 -0.42
C ASN A 149 -28.10 -15.03 -0.54
N LEU A 150 -27.88 -16.14 0.13
CA LEU A 150 -26.62 -16.88 0.18
C LEU A 150 -26.17 -17.46 -1.16
N ARG A 151 -27.07 -17.60 -2.13
CA ARG A 151 -26.80 -18.21 -3.44
C ARG A 151 -26.18 -17.23 -4.46
N ALA A 152 -25.86 -16.03 -4.00
CA ALA A 152 -25.11 -15.07 -4.76
C ALA A 152 -24.16 -14.43 -3.77
N GLY A 153 -22.86 -14.44 -4.06
CA GLY A 153 -21.91 -13.62 -3.32
C GLY A 153 -22.43 -12.17 -3.25
N ILE A 154 -22.31 -11.56 -2.08
CA ILE A 154 -22.76 -10.18 -1.86
C ILE A 154 -21.52 -9.32 -1.73
N GLU A 155 -21.53 -8.19 -2.42
CA GLU A 155 -20.51 -7.17 -2.31
C GLU A 155 -21.19 -5.82 -2.10
N GLU A 156 -20.88 -5.18 -0.98
CA GLU A 156 -21.50 -3.91 -0.60
C GLU A 156 -20.42 -2.87 -0.30
N SER A 157 -20.73 -1.63 -0.65
CA SER A 157 -19.87 -0.50 -0.36
C SER A 157 -20.70 0.71 0.05
N ILE A 158 -20.23 1.40 1.09
CA ILE A 158 -20.86 2.60 1.61
C ILE A 158 -19.82 3.70 1.78
N LEU A 159 -20.26 4.94 1.68
CA LEU A 159 -19.46 6.09 2.09
C LEU A 159 -20.02 6.69 3.38
N LEU A 160 -19.13 7.02 4.29
CA LEU A 160 -19.45 7.80 5.49
C LEU A 160 -18.63 9.09 5.46
N CYS A 161 -19.21 10.19 5.91
CA CYS A 161 -18.50 11.45 6.12
C CYS A 161 -18.71 11.89 7.56
N ILE A 162 -17.70 11.65 8.39
CA ILE A 162 -17.75 11.92 9.84
C ILE A 162 -16.67 12.95 10.16
N HIS A 163 -17.07 14.07 10.78
CA HIS A 163 -16.17 15.18 11.13
C HIS A 163 -15.31 15.65 9.93
N ASP A 164 -15.94 15.85 8.77
CA ASP A 164 -15.30 16.25 7.50
C ASP A 164 -14.24 15.25 6.96
N THR A 165 -14.17 14.05 7.52
CA THR A 165 -13.33 12.96 7.04
C THR A 165 -14.20 11.94 6.31
N LEU A 166 -13.80 11.61 5.08
CA LEU A 166 -14.47 10.59 4.28
C LEU A 166 -13.94 9.22 4.61
N PHE A 167 -14.85 8.28 4.79
CA PHE A 167 -14.58 6.87 4.99
C PHE A 167 -15.33 6.06 3.95
N ARG A 168 -14.70 4.99 3.48
CA ARG A 168 -15.31 3.99 2.63
C ARG A 168 -15.36 2.66 3.37
N GLY A 169 -16.57 2.20 3.63
CA GLY A 169 -16.82 0.87 4.16
C GLY A 169 -17.05 -0.11 3.02
N TYR A 170 -16.43 -1.28 3.13
CA TYR A 170 -16.68 -2.42 2.28
C TYR A 170 -17.04 -3.61 3.13
N TRP A 171 -17.96 -4.41 2.62
CA TRP A 171 -18.08 -5.77 3.09
C TRP A 171 -18.53 -6.70 1.99
N ASP A 172 -18.15 -7.95 2.14
CA ASP A 172 -18.58 -9.01 1.24
C ASP A 172 -18.93 -10.29 1.96
N LEU A 173 -19.64 -11.15 1.25
CA LEU A 173 -19.93 -12.52 1.62
C LEU A 173 -19.54 -13.42 0.46
N ASN A 174 -18.58 -14.29 0.69
CA ASN A 174 -18.21 -15.33 -0.25
C ASN A 174 -19.20 -16.51 -0.13
N GLU A 175 -19.85 -16.84 -1.24
CA GLU A 175 -20.88 -17.90 -1.31
C GLU A 175 -20.32 -19.29 -0.96
N GLU A 176 -19.15 -19.66 -1.48
CA GLU A 176 -18.60 -21.01 -1.33
C GLU A 176 -18.10 -21.30 0.09
N SER A 177 -17.42 -20.33 0.69
CA SER A 177 -16.80 -20.48 2.00
C SER A 177 -17.67 -19.99 3.16
N GLY A 178 -18.71 -19.20 2.88
CA GLY A 178 -19.47 -18.47 3.89
C GLY A 178 -18.65 -17.42 4.64
N LEU A 179 -17.45 -17.08 4.16
CA LEU A 179 -16.60 -16.07 4.78
C LEU A 179 -17.17 -14.69 4.49
N MET A 180 -17.40 -13.92 5.57
CA MET A 180 -17.76 -12.52 5.48
C MET A 180 -16.58 -11.65 5.88
N ARG A 181 -16.29 -10.61 5.10
CA ARG A 181 -15.19 -9.68 5.38
C ARG A 181 -15.72 -8.26 5.48
N PHE A 182 -15.12 -7.48 6.37
CA PHE A 182 -15.46 -6.10 6.65
C PHE A 182 -14.20 -5.25 6.71
N ALA A 183 -14.14 -4.19 5.95
CA ALA A 183 -13.03 -3.24 5.98
C ALA A 183 -13.57 -1.82 5.88
N VAL A 184 -12.99 -0.91 6.64
CA VAL A 184 -13.26 0.52 6.50
C VAL A 184 -11.95 1.23 6.26
N TYR A 185 -11.95 2.08 5.24
CA TYR A 185 -10.81 2.90 4.87
C TYR A 185 -11.15 4.37 5.03
N TYR A 186 -10.18 5.20 5.38
CA TYR A 186 -10.36 6.66 5.34
C TYR A 186 -9.65 7.24 4.11
N LEU A 187 -10.30 8.21 3.47
CA LEU A 187 -9.89 8.87 2.25
C LEU A 187 -9.26 10.22 2.58
N GLY A 188 -8.10 10.20 3.23
CA GLY A 188 -7.46 11.41 3.73
C GLY A 188 -6.07 11.17 4.28
N GLU A 189 -5.42 12.25 4.68
CA GLU A 189 -4.07 12.20 5.24
C GLU A 189 -4.08 11.35 6.52
N PRO A 190 -3.16 10.37 6.65
CA PRO A 190 -2.95 9.68 7.92
C PRO A 190 -2.57 10.70 8.99
N SER A 191 -3.45 10.91 9.97
CA SER A 191 -3.11 11.72 11.12
C SER A 191 -2.13 10.96 12.02
N CYS A 192 -1.06 11.61 12.46
CA CYS A 192 -0.16 11.04 13.47
C CYS A 192 -0.82 10.95 14.85
N ASP A 193 -1.84 11.77 15.11
CA ASP A 193 -2.44 11.93 16.44
C ASP A 193 -3.82 11.26 16.55
N LYS A 194 -4.41 10.88 15.41
CA LYS A 194 -5.77 10.32 15.35
C LYS A 194 -5.73 8.97 14.68
N THR A 195 -6.22 7.95 15.38
CA THR A 195 -6.56 6.68 14.76
C THR A 195 -8.08 6.53 14.72
N PHE A 196 -8.55 6.00 13.60
CA PHE A 196 -9.96 5.70 13.42
C PHE A 196 -10.15 4.20 13.54
N TYR A 197 -11.19 3.81 14.27
CA TYR A 197 -11.69 2.44 14.33
C TYR A 197 -13.10 2.44 13.79
N PHE A 198 -13.49 1.37 13.12
CA PHE A 198 -14.87 1.15 12.76
C PHE A 198 -15.49 0.15 13.73
N LYS A 199 -16.76 0.35 14.05
CA LYS A 199 -17.60 -0.62 14.74
C LYS A 199 -18.64 -1.10 13.73
N ILE A 200 -18.66 -2.39 13.43
CA ILE A 200 -19.78 -2.99 12.71
C ILE A 200 -20.69 -3.70 13.69
N THR A 201 -21.97 -3.39 13.60
CA THR A 201 -23.00 -4.00 14.44
C THR A 201 -24.06 -4.62 13.56
N MET A 202 -24.48 -5.83 13.90
CA MET A 202 -25.49 -6.60 13.18
C MET A 202 -26.67 -6.83 14.12
N PHE A 203 -27.87 -6.64 13.58
CA PHE A 203 -29.09 -6.63 14.38
C PHE A 203 -29.99 -7.80 13.99
N CYS A 204 -30.70 -8.35 14.97
CA CYS A 204 -31.85 -9.21 14.66
C CYS A 204 -32.91 -8.34 13.99
N THR A 205 -33.33 -8.69 12.78
CA THR A 205 -34.23 -7.86 11.99
C THR A 205 -35.64 -7.76 12.62
N ASP A 206 -36.08 -8.79 13.34
CA ASP A 206 -37.41 -8.84 13.96
C ASP A 206 -37.49 -8.04 15.27
N THR A 207 -36.44 -8.10 16.10
CA THR A 207 -36.42 -7.44 17.42
C THR A 207 -35.65 -6.11 17.43
N ASN A 208 -34.84 -5.85 16.40
CA ASN A 208 -33.87 -4.75 16.31
C ASN A 208 -32.81 -4.78 17.44
N GLU A 209 -32.65 -5.92 18.09
CA GLU A 209 -31.62 -6.12 19.12
C GLU A 209 -30.26 -6.32 18.47
N GLU A 210 -29.23 -5.73 19.09
CA GLU A 210 -27.83 -5.96 18.72
C GLU A 210 -27.44 -7.39 19.05
N VAL A 211 -26.97 -8.15 18.07
CA VAL A 211 -26.57 -9.56 18.26
C VAL A 211 -25.08 -9.75 18.13
N ILE A 212 -24.46 -9.10 17.14
CA ILE A 212 -23.02 -9.16 16.91
C ILE A 212 -22.49 -7.75 16.79
N SER A 213 -21.39 -7.47 17.49
CA SER A 213 -20.64 -6.23 17.33
C SER A 213 -19.16 -6.54 17.30
N MET A 214 -18.48 -6.03 16.28
CA MET A 214 -17.05 -6.18 16.09
C MET A 214 -16.43 -4.79 15.85
N THR A 215 -15.18 -4.61 16.29
CA THR A 215 -14.46 -3.35 16.12
C THR A 215 -13.11 -3.63 15.50
N GLY A 216 -12.77 -2.87 14.46
CA GLY A 216 -11.53 -3.01 13.71
C GLY A 216 -10.90 -1.65 13.43
N PRO A 217 -9.59 -1.58 13.17
CA PRO A 217 -8.95 -0.34 12.74
C PRO A 217 -9.43 0.07 11.34
N CYS A 218 -9.52 1.38 11.10
CA CYS A 218 -9.63 1.93 9.76
C CYS A 218 -8.24 2.17 9.18
N TYR A 219 -8.07 1.95 7.89
CA TYR A 219 -6.78 2.10 7.22
C TYR A 219 -6.80 3.23 6.18
N PRO A 220 -5.68 3.92 5.93
CA PRO A 220 -5.63 4.90 4.86
C PRO A 220 -5.77 4.21 3.50
N LEU A 221 -6.54 4.81 2.61
CA LEU A 221 -6.62 4.38 1.21
C LEU A 221 -6.06 5.48 0.31
N LYS A 222 -4.90 5.19 -0.30
CA LYS A 222 -4.17 6.14 -1.15
C LYS A 222 -4.92 6.47 -2.43
N ASN A 223 -5.45 5.43 -3.10
CA ASN A 223 -6.23 5.54 -4.33
C ASN A 223 -7.56 4.81 -4.14
N ASP A 224 -8.66 5.52 -4.32
CA ASP A 224 -10.00 4.94 -4.27
C ASP A 224 -10.34 4.28 -5.62
N SER A 225 -9.71 3.14 -5.89
CA SER A 225 -10.09 2.22 -6.97
C SER A 225 -10.92 1.09 -6.40
N PHE A 226 -11.91 0.60 -7.15
CA PHE A 226 -12.77 -0.51 -6.75
C PHE A 226 -11.97 -1.82 -6.48
N ASP A 227 -10.78 -1.95 -7.09
CA ASP A 227 -9.89 -3.10 -6.90
C ASP A 227 -9.15 -3.09 -5.55
N ASN A 228 -9.18 -1.96 -4.83
CA ASN A 228 -8.43 -1.78 -3.60
C ASN A 228 -9.21 -2.21 -2.34
N ARG A 229 -10.06 -3.24 -2.47
CA ARG A 229 -10.81 -3.82 -1.34
C ARG A 229 -9.96 -4.84 -0.61
N PHE A 230 -10.04 -4.88 0.73
CA PHE A 230 -9.39 -5.89 1.58
C PHE A 230 -7.86 -5.99 1.44
N ILE A 231 -7.19 -4.88 1.13
CA ILE A 231 -5.74 -4.80 0.85
C ILE A 231 -4.90 -5.37 2.00
N GLY A 232 -3.95 -6.26 1.70
CA GLY A 232 -2.96 -6.73 2.68
C GLY A 232 -3.56 -7.42 3.91
N LYS A 233 -4.72 -8.09 3.75
CA LYS A 233 -5.49 -8.70 4.85
C LYS A 233 -5.95 -7.72 5.94
N LYS A 234 -6.05 -6.43 5.60
CA LYS A 234 -6.54 -5.36 6.48
C LYS A 234 -8.08 -5.35 6.52
N TYR A 235 -8.65 -6.37 7.15
CA TYR A 235 -10.09 -6.53 7.33
C TYR A 235 -10.43 -7.36 8.56
N LEU A 236 -11.64 -7.17 9.08
CA LEU A 236 -12.26 -8.11 10.00
C LEU A 236 -12.98 -9.18 9.20
N SER A 237 -13.05 -10.40 9.74
CA SER A 237 -13.85 -11.45 9.14
C SER A 237 -14.61 -12.25 10.17
N THR A 238 -15.76 -12.75 9.76
CA THR A 238 -16.55 -13.73 10.51
C THR A 238 -17.10 -14.76 9.52
N ASN A 239 -17.71 -15.82 10.03
CA ASN A 239 -18.44 -16.77 9.20
C ASN A 239 -19.94 -16.46 9.23
N PHE A 240 -20.59 -16.63 8.08
CA PHE A 240 -22.03 -16.48 7.91
C PHE A 240 -22.84 -17.30 8.94
N ASP A 241 -22.34 -18.47 9.37
CA ASP A 241 -22.99 -19.29 10.39
C ASP A 241 -23.29 -18.54 11.69
N MET A 242 -22.51 -17.51 12.01
CA MET A 242 -22.73 -16.66 13.19
C MET A 242 -23.94 -15.73 13.02
N ILE A 243 -24.31 -15.39 11.78
CA ILE A 243 -25.36 -14.40 11.48
C ILE A 243 -26.59 -14.99 10.78
N LYS A 244 -26.62 -16.30 10.54
CA LYS A 244 -27.68 -16.98 9.77
C LYS A 244 -29.10 -16.86 10.33
N ASN A 245 -29.23 -16.42 11.59
CA ASN A 245 -30.51 -16.21 12.24
C ASN A 245 -30.87 -14.72 12.36
N LEU A 246 -30.11 -13.82 11.72
CA LEU A 246 -30.29 -12.37 11.85
C LEU A 246 -31.18 -11.74 10.78
N TYR A 247 -31.38 -12.43 9.64
CA TYR A 247 -32.26 -11.93 8.58
C TYR A 247 -33.72 -12.37 8.80
N ASN A 248 -34.66 -11.49 8.44
CA ASN A 248 -36.10 -11.78 8.61
C ASN A 248 -36.61 -12.79 7.57
N THR A 249 -37.89 -13.15 7.67
CA THR A 249 -38.59 -14.03 6.71
C THR A 249 -38.64 -13.49 5.28
N ASN A 250 -38.47 -12.17 5.10
CA ASN A 250 -38.35 -11.54 3.78
C ASN A 250 -36.91 -11.60 3.22
N GLY A 251 -35.96 -12.14 3.99
CA GLY A 251 -34.55 -12.19 3.61
C GLY A 251 -33.83 -10.85 3.81
N ASP A 252 -34.31 -9.94 4.65
CA ASP A 252 -33.63 -8.67 4.88
C ASP A 252 -32.59 -8.79 6.00
N PHE A 253 -31.42 -8.18 5.82
CA PHE A 253 -30.34 -8.14 6.81
C PHE A 253 -30.04 -6.69 7.24
N ASN A 254 -30.03 -6.44 8.55
CA ASN A 254 -29.78 -5.10 9.11
C ASN A 254 -28.41 -5.02 9.79
N TYR A 255 -27.65 -3.97 9.48
CA TYR A 255 -26.35 -3.69 10.07
C TYR A 255 -26.13 -2.19 10.27
N SER A 256 -25.14 -1.81 11.06
CA SER A 256 -24.65 -0.43 11.15
C SER A 256 -23.13 -0.39 11.12
N VAL A 257 -22.59 0.72 10.63
CA VAL A 257 -21.14 0.96 10.59
C VAL A 257 -20.84 2.30 11.28
N GLY A 258 -20.29 2.24 12.48
CA GLY A 258 -19.84 3.40 13.24
C GLY A 258 -18.38 3.72 13.03
N ILE A 259 -18.03 5.00 13.15
CA ILE A 259 -16.65 5.46 13.26
C ILE A 259 -16.37 5.89 14.70
N ILE A 260 -15.27 5.38 15.25
CA ILE A 260 -14.76 5.69 16.58
C ILE A 260 -13.40 6.37 16.39
N GLU A 261 -13.32 7.64 16.77
CA GLU A 261 -12.05 8.36 16.86
C GLU A 261 -11.36 8.01 18.18
N ARG A 262 -10.10 7.58 18.11
CA ARG A 262 -9.25 7.35 19.28
C ARG A 262 -8.01 8.21 19.18
N ASN A 263 -7.71 8.95 20.25
CA ASN A 263 -6.43 9.63 20.44
C ASN A 263 -5.36 8.63 20.90
N VAL A 264 -5.23 7.51 20.17
CA VAL A 264 -4.30 6.43 20.47
C VAL A 264 -3.45 6.22 19.24
N VAL A 265 -2.14 6.43 19.35
CA VAL A 265 -1.19 6.10 18.28
C VAL A 265 -1.15 4.58 18.19
N LEU A 266 -1.66 4.02 17.09
CA LEU A 266 -1.42 2.62 16.78
C LEU A 266 0.08 2.45 16.55
N PRO A 267 0.76 1.50 17.22
CA PRO A 267 2.15 1.21 16.88
C PRO A 267 2.22 0.87 15.40
N GLN A 268 3.22 1.42 14.70
CA GLN A 268 3.47 1.04 13.31
C GLN A 268 3.55 -0.48 13.27
N ILE A 269 2.67 -1.08 12.46
CA ILE A 269 2.79 -2.49 12.13
C ILE A 269 4.13 -2.58 11.41
N ILE A 270 5.15 -3.06 12.14
CA ILE A 270 6.34 -3.59 11.50
C ILE A 270 5.79 -4.73 10.66
N GLU A 271 5.63 -4.49 9.37
CA GLU A 271 5.63 -5.58 8.41
C GLU A 271 6.99 -6.23 8.62
N THR A 272 7.03 -7.24 9.50
CA THR A 272 8.06 -8.23 9.39
C THR A 272 7.83 -8.80 8.01
N GLU A 273 8.62 -8.34 7.05
CA GLU A 273 8.91 -9.13 5.86
C GLU A 273 9.00 -10.56 6.36
N ASN A 274 8.07 -11.40 5.91
CA ASN A 274 8.11 -12.81 6.23
C ASN A 274 9.47 -13.28 5.74
N LYS A 275 10.41 -13.48 6.68
CA LYS A 275 11.57 -14.34 6.47
C LYS A 275 11.03 -15.76 6.35
N THR A 276 10.38 -16.05 5.23
CA THR A 276 10.09 -17.41 4.76
C THR A 276 10.76 -17.67 3.41
N GLU A 277 11.75 -16.86 3.03
CA GLU A 277 12.57 -17.12 1.84
C GLU A 277 14.04 -17.46 2.16
N ASN A 278 14.52 -17.27 3.40
CA ASN A 278 15.91 -17.63 3.75
C ASN A 278 16.08 -18.99 4.44
N GLU A 279 15.01 -19.65 4.92
CA GLU A 279 15.15 -21.01 5.50
C GLU A 279 15.17 -22.10 4.43
N ASN A 280 14.74 -21.82 3.19
CA ASN A 280 14.80 -22.78 2.10
C ASN A 280 16.17 -22.78 1.39
N GLU A 281 16.87 -21.64 1.32
CA GLU A 281 18.22 -21.59 0.71
C GLU A 281 19.31 -22.18 1.62
N GLU A 282 19.18 -22.07 2.96
CA GLU A 282 20.09 -22.76 3.88
C GLU A 282 19.84 -24.28 3.90
N ASN A 283 18.58 -24.72 3.85
CA ASN A 283 18.25 -26.16 3.77
C ASN A 283 18.59 -26.79 2.40
N GLU A 284 18.52 -26.04 1.29
CA GLU A 284 18.94 -26.55 -0.02
C GLU A 284 20.47 -26.61 -0.17
N ASN A 285 21.21 -25.68 0.46
CA ASN A 285 22.68 -25.72 0.48
C ASN A 285 23.22 -26.77 1.46
N GLU A 286 22.57 -27.01 2.60
CA GLU A 286 22.92 -28.11 3.50
C GLU A 286 22.61 -29.48 2.86
N ASN A 287 21.46 -29.65 2.20
CA ASN A 287 21.15 -30.90 1.48
C ASN A 287 22.00 -31.13 0.22
N ARG A 288 22.50 -30.07 -0.43
CA ARG A 288 23.49 -30.19 -1.53
C ARG A 288 24.86 -30.60 -0.99
N ASN A 289 25.33 -29.98 0.08
CA ASN A 289 26.62 -30.32 0.69
C ASN A 289 26.61 -31.72 1.34
N GLU A 290 25.48 -32.18 1.88
CA GLU A 290 25.35 -33.56 2.38
C GLU A 290 25.30 -34.61 1.24
N ASN A 291 24.66 -34.29 0.10
CA ASN A 291 24.63 -35.19 -1.05
C ASN A 291 25.96 -35.21 -1.83
N GLU A 292 26.69 -34.09 -1.90
CA GLU A 292 28.04 -34.07 -2.48
C GLU A 292 29.04 -34.84 -1.59
N ASN A 293 28.98 -34.67 -0.27
CA ASN A 293 29.81 -35.46 0.66
C ASN A 293 29.43 -36.96 0.69
N ARG A 294 28.16 -37.33 0.43
CA ARG A 294 27.77 -38.75 0.29
C ARG A 294 28.28 -39.35 -1.02
N ASN A 295 28.19 -38.62 -2.13
CA ASN A 295 28.68 -39.11 -3.43
C ASN A 295 30.21 -39.19 -3.49
N GLU A 296 30.94 -38.31 -2.78
CA GLU A 296 32.40 -38.44 -2.64
C GLU A 296 32.80 -39.64 -1.78
N ASN A 297 32.09 -39.90 -0.67
CA ASN A 297 32.34 -41.08 0.17
C ASN A 297 31.90 -42.41 -0.48
N GLU A 298 30.89 -42.40 -1.36
CA GLU A 298 30.49 -43.60 -2.14
C GLU A 298 31.50 -43.89 -3.26
N ASN A 299 32.04 -42.86 -3.94
CA ASN A 299 33.10 -43.03 -4.94
C ASN A 299 34.45 -43.46 -4.31
N GLU A 300 34.82 -42.95 -3.14
CA GLU A 300 36.03 -43.41 -2.43
C GLU A 300 35.89 -44.86 -1.92
N ASN A 301 34.69 -45.30 -1.56
CA ASN A 301 34.46 -46.71 -1.18
C ASN A 301 34.44 -47.65 -2.40
N GLU A 302 33.90 -47.22 -3.55
CA GLU A 302 33.97 -48.01 -4.79
C GLU A 302 35.38 -48.08 -5.40
N GLU A 303 36.22 -47.05 -5.23
CA GLU A 303 37.64 -47.11 -5.63
C GLU A 303 38.46 -48.03 -4.70
N ASN A 304 38.19 -48.03 -3.39
CA ASN A 304 38.86 -48.93 -2.44
C ASN A 304 38.43 -50.40 -2.60
N GLU A 305 37.15 -50.69 -2.89
CA GLU A 305 36.69 -52.06 -3.18
C GLU A 305 37.23 -52.60 -4.52
N ASN A 306 37.52 -51.73 -5.49
CA ASN A 306 38.17 -52.14 -6.74
C ASN A 306 39.68 -52.39 -6.57
N GLU A 307 40.38 -51.62 -5.72
CA GLU A 307 41.80 -51.86 -5.40
C GLU A 307 42.03 -53.13 -4.53
N GLU A 308 41.09 -53.49 -3.65
CA GLU A 308 41.16 -54.78 -2.91
C GLU A 308 40.91 -55.98 -3.84
N ASN A 309 39.95 -55.89 -4.77
CA ASN A 309 39.67 -56.95 -5.74
C ASN A 309 40.77 -57.12 -6.82
N GLU A 310 41.50 -56.07 -7.19
CA GLU A 310 42.67 -56.18 -8.08
C GLU A 310 43.91 -56.80 -7.38
N ASN A 311 44.04 -56.62 -6.06
CA ASN A 311 45.13 -57.21 -5.28
C ASN A 311 44.88 -58.69 -4.91
N GLU A 312 43.63 -59.12 -4.75
CA GLU A 312 43.29 -60.55 -4.61
C GLU A 312 43.49 -61.32 -5.93
N ASN A 313 43.15 -60.73 -7.09
CA ASN A 313 43.38 -61.35 -8.40
C ASN A 313 44.86 -61.40 -8.84
N ARG A 314 45.76 -60.56 -8.29
CA ARG A 314 47.21 -60.65 -8.54
C ARG A 314 47.89 -61.74 -7.71
N ASN A 315 47.37 -62.06 -6.52
CA ASN A 315 47.93 -63.11 -5.65
C ASN A 315 47.51 -64.54 -6.06
N GLU A 316 46.51 -64.70 -6.93
CA GLU A 316 46.16 -66.01 -7.52
C GLU A 316 46.89 -66.32 -8.84
N ILE A 317 47.58 -65.33 -9.45
CA ILE A 317 48.32 -65.52 -10.72
C ILE A 317 49.82 -65.79 -10.51
N GLU A 318 50.38 -65.57 -9.32
CA GLU A 318 51.79 -65.87 -9.00
C GLU A 318 52.06 -67.30 -8.49
N ASN A 319 51.06 -68.19 -8.47
CA ASN A 319 51.24 -69.59 -8.01
C ASN A 319 51.16 -70.66 -9.11
N ASP A 320 51.15 -70.29 -10.41
CA ASP A 320 51.00 -71.27 -11.51
C ASP A 320 51.94 -71.03 -12.71
N SER A 321 53.21 -70.71 -12.44
CA SER A 321 54.27 -70.78 -13.44
C SER A 321 55.64 -71.14 -12.84
N ASP A 322 55.84 -72.42 -12.51
CA ASP A 322 57.18 -73.05 -12.43
C ASP A 322 57.05 -74.59 -12.37
N ILE A 323 56.57 -75.23 -13.45
CA ILE A 323 56.91 -76.62 -13.77
C ILE A 323 57.06 -76.74 -15.31
N GLU A 324 58.31 -77.03 -15.73
CA GLU A 324 58.72 -77.48 -17.06
C GLU A 324 58.10 -78.83 -17.47
#